data_AF-A0A6J4LSP7-F1
#
_entry.id   AF-A0A6J4LSP7-F1
#
_cell.length_a   1.000
_cell.length_b   1.000
_cell.length_c   1.000
_cell.angle_alpha   90.00
_cell.angle_beta   90.00
_cell.angle_gamma   90.00
#
_symmetry.space_group_name_H-M   'P 1'
#
loop_
_entity.id
_entity.type
_entity.pdbx_description
1 polymer ?
#
loop_
_entity_poly.entity_id
_entity_poly.type
_entity_poly.pdbx_seq_one_letter_code
_entity_poly.pdbx_strand_id
1 'polypeptide(L)'
;MTRRHGLAPLGAGLIAALAAACADSAPTQGTDAGAAATPEPPSGAHAPLGRTIYGVDDAGTLVVFDGDRPTAVSRRVRITRATGGIVGGILGIDFRPNDQTPANGDQTGVLYAVDGTGAVYTVDPTTGVATLRAQIPVALLTAGGAGVGFNPMADRLRIHTDASQNLRVDVETGATTEDRGLTYAAGDVNAGERNPDVVATAYTNSVAPAPASTELFAIDARQDVLVKLNAPNDGQLTTVGRLVVDNGEQVGFDISGRSTDRTGYATFTPPRYTRSFLYRINLDNAAREPVGPVGHDRPIVSIAIDDVGSAGAAEMSFFVTSAGPGDGANLGGLAGADASCQQLATAVGAGGRTWRAYLSTSAVDGQPAVNARDRIGQGPWYNVRGALVARTVAELHAEAPNLTKETALTERGDVVLGSGDTPNQHDILTGSQADGTAFSEGDDRTCRNWTSNAADGSAQVGHHDRRGTGGNPPNSWNSAHASRGCGQANLRTTGGAGLFYCFAR
;
A
#
# COMPACT_ATOMS: atom_id res chain seq x y z
N MET A 1 -11.21 47.47 -58.28
CA MET A 1 -12.01 47.01 -59.44
C MET A 1 -12.46 45.58 -59.20
N THR A 2 -13.65 45.22 -59.67
CA THR A 2 -14.34 43.95 -59.38
C THR A 2 -14.20 42.94 -60.52
N ARG A 3 -14.19 41.63 -60.20
CA ARG A 3 -15.12 40.62 -60.76
C ARG A 3 -15.02 39.27 -60.01
N ARG A 4 -16.07 38.48 -60.13
CA ARG A 4 -16.35 37.19 -59.46
C ARG A 4 -16.73 36.10 -60.49
N HIS A 5 -16.85 34.87 -59.99
CA HIS A 5 -17.63 33.72 -60.51
C HIS A 5 -16.96 32.86 -61.62
N GLY A 6 -17.23 31.55 -61.72
CA GLY A 6 -18.30 30.76 -61.06
C GLY A 6 -18.00 29.25 -60.85
N LEU A 7 -19.04 28.48 -60.49
CA LEU A 7 -18.99 27.07 -60.02
C LEU A 7 -19.27 26.02 -61.11
N ALA A 8 -18.70 24.81 -60.92
CA ALA A 8 -19.25 23.42 -61.06
C ALA A 8 -20.12 23.01 -62.28
N PRO A 9 -20.11 21.71 -62.72
CA PRO A 9 -20.90 20.68 -62.03
C PRO A 9 -20.40 19.19 -62.03
N LEU A 10 -21.06 18.43 -61.16
CA LEU A 10 -21.28 16.97 -60.98
C LEU A 10 -21.09 15.98 -62.16
N GLY A 11 -20.75 14.70 -61.85
CA GLY A 11 -21.57 13.55 -62.34
C GLY A 11 -20.93 12.20 -62.78
N ALA A 12 -20.98 11.19 -61.88
CA ALA A 12 -21.37 9.76 -62.10
C ALA A 12 -20.57 8.71 -62.96
N GLY A 13 -20.60 7.44 -62.51
CA GLY A 13 -20.41 6.18 -63.28
C GLY A 13 -18.96 5.63 -63.36
N LEU A 14 -18.48 4.51 -62.80
CA LEU A 14 -18.97 3.17 -62.34
C LEU A 14 -18.64 2.00 -63.32
N ILE A 15 -18.12 0.88 -62.77
CA ILE A 15 -17.94 -0.48 -63.32
C ILE A 15 -16.77 -0.73 -64.31
N ALA A 16 -15.76 -1.51 -63.88
CA ALA A 16 -15.54 -2.89 -64.35
C ALA A 16 -14.38 -3.58 -63.60
N ALA A 17 -14.59 -4.83 -63.19
CA ALA A 17 -13.54 -5.70 -62.63
C ALA A 17 -13.05 -6.70 -63.69
N LEU A 18 -11.82 -7.20 -63.52
CA LEU A 18 -11.41 -8.45 -64.15
C LEU A 18 -10.63 -9.29 -63.14
N ALA A 19 -11.05 -10.54 -62.97
CA ALA A 19 -10.43 -11.51 -62.08
C ALA A 19 -9.56 -12.49 -62.88
N ALA A 20 -8.52 -13.01 -62.24
CA ALA A 20 -7.87 -14.26 -62.64
C ALA A 20 -7.64 -15.09 -61.36
N ALA A 21 -8.06 -16.34 -61.37
CA ALA A 21 -8.06 -17.24 -60.23
C ALA A 21 -7.29 -18.52 -60.56
N CYS A 22 -6.71 -19.15 -59.54
CA CYS A 22 -6.59 -20.61 -59.48
C CYS A 22 -6.86 -21.07 -58.04
N ALA A 23 -7.76 -22.05 -57.92
CA ALA A 23 -7.95 -22.89 -56.73
C ALA A 23 -6.85 -23.99 -56.72
N ASP A 24 -6.79 -24.99 -55.83
CA ASP A 24 -7.84 -25.55 -54.97
C ASP A 24 -7.25 -26.43 -53.86
N SER A 25 -8.02 -26.66 -52.79
CA SER A 25 -8.17 -27.90 -52.00
C SER A 25 -8.51 -27.65 -50.53
N ALA A 26 -9.80 -27.74 -50.18
CA ALA A 26 -10.30 -27.88 -48.81
C ALA A 26 -10.30 -29.38 -48.38
N PRO A 27 -10.50 -29.77 -47.10
CA PRO A 27 -11.70 -29.47 -46.29
C PRO A 27 -11.33 -28.97 -44.86
N THR A 28 -12.23 -28.69 -43.90
CA THR A 28 -13.70 -28.82 -43.77
C THR A 28 -14.25 -27.67 -42.90
N GLN A 29 -15.57 -27.46 -42.82
CA GLN A 29 -16.15 -26.64 -41.73
C GLN A 29 -16.51 -27.50 -40.50
N GLY A 30 -16.15 -27.00 -39.32
CA GLY A 30 -16.70 -27.42 -38.02
C GLY A 30 -17.03 -26.16 -37.23
N THR A 31 -18.24 -26.09 -36.68
CA THR A 31 -18.76 -24.92 -35.96
C THR A 31 -18.21 -24.83 -34.55
N ASP A 32 -17.67 -23.68 -34.14
CA ASP A 32 -17.99 -23.10 -32.83
C ASP A 32 -17.56 -21.63 -32.67
N ALA A 33 -18.29 -20.91 -31.83
CA ALA A 33 -18.03 -19.50 -31.54
C ALA A 33 -16.93 -19.35 -30.47
N GLY A 34 -15.67 -19.25 -30.91
CA GLY A 34 -14.53 -18.96 -30.04
C GLY A 34 -14.40 -17.46 -29.73
N ALA A 35 -14.50 -17.09 -28.45
CA ALA A 35 -14.19 -15.74 -28.00
C ALA A 35 -12.71 -15.39 -28.29
N ALA A 36 -12.44 -14.15 -28.72
CA ALA A 36 -11.07 -13.70 -28.97
C ALA A 36 -10.27 -13.69 -27.66
N ALA A 37 -9.30 -14.59 -27.55
CA ALA A 37 -8.41 -14.66 -26.39
C ALA A 37 -7.57 -13.38 -26.30
N THR A 38 -7.65 -12.70 -25.16
CA THR A 38 -6.72 -11.61 -24.80
C THR A 38 -5.32 -12.19 -24.60
N PRO A 39 -4.24 -11.53 -25.07
CA PRO A 39 -2.89 -12.02 -24.87
C PRO A 39 -2.53 -12.01 -23.37
N GLU A 40 -2.04 -13.15 -22.88
CA GLU A 40 -1.52 -13.32 -21.52
C GLU A 40 -0.25 -12.48 -21.33
N PRO A 41 -0.09 -11.74 -20.22
CA PRO A 41 1.11 -10.96 -19.96
C PRO A 41 2.31 -11.90 -19.69
N PRO A 42 3.55 -11.49 -20.05
CA PRO A 42 4.72 -12.35 -19.88
C PRO A 42 4.98 -12.68 -18.41
N SER A 43 5.33 -13.95 -18.16
CA SER A 43 5.67 -14.49 -16.83
C SER A 43 6.92 -13.83 -16.24
N GLY A 44 6.70 -12.74 -15.51
CA GLY A 44 7.67 -11.98 -14.74
C GLY A 44 7.01 -11.30 -13.54
N ALA A 45 6.03 -11.97 -12.93
CA ALA A 45 5.24 -11.39 -11.85
C ALA A 45 6.09 -11.19 -10.59
N HIS A 46 6.54 -9.96 -10.38
CA HIS A 46 6.94 -9.49 -9.06
C HIS A 46 5.76 -9.66 -8.09
N ALA A 47 6.03 -10.15 -6.87
CA ALA A 47 4.98 -10.33 -5.87
C ALA A 47 4.32 -8.98 -5.55
N PRO A 48 2.99 -8.91 -5.41
CA PRO A 48 2.30 -7.66 -5.08
C PRO A 48 2.79 -7.14 -3.72
N LEU A 49 3.21 -5.87 -3.69
CA LEU A 49 3.81 -5.21 -2.52
C LEU A 49 2.79 -4.42 -1.70
N GLY A 50 1.53 -4.33 -2.13
CA GLY A 50 0.44 -3.77 -1.33
C GLY A 50 0.66 -2.31 -0.92
N ARG A 51 1.29 -1.52 -1.80
CA ARG A 51 1.66 -0.12 -1.52
C ARG A 51 0.40 0.75 -1.52
N THR A 52 0.15 1.50 -0.45
CA THR A 52 -0.86 2.57 -0.47
C THR A 52 -0.24 3.82 -1.08
N ILE A 53 -0.78 4.25 -2.23
CA ILE A 53 -0.35 5.46 -2.93
C ILE A 53 -1.39 6.55 -2.72
N TYR A 54 -0.91 7.73 -2.37
CA TYR A 54 -1.68 8.96 -2.20
C TYR A 54 -1.35 9.86 -3.38
N GLY A 55 -2.25 9.98 -4.35
CA GLY A 55 -2.15 10.96 -5.42
C GLY A 55 -2.91 12.24 -5.07
N VAL A 56 -2.47 13.38 -5.57
CA VAL A 56 -3.25 14.63 -5.56
C VAL A 56 -3.57 15.04 -7.00
N ASP A 57 -4.81 15.43 -7.27
CA ASP A 57 -5.25 15.89 -8.60
C ASP A 57 -4.99 17.40 -8.82
N ASP A 58 -5.07 17.83 -10.08
CA ASP A 58 -4.94 19.23 -10.52
C ASP A 58 -5.98 20.18 -9.87
N ALA A 59 -7.06 19.60 -9.33
CA ALA A 59 -8.09 20.29 -8.58
C ALA A 59 -7.99 20.05 -7.07
N GLY A 60 -6.82 19.69 -6.51
CA GLY A 60 -6.53 19.57 -5.07
C GLY A 60 -7.32 18.50 -4.30
N THR A 61 -7.79 17.45 -4.98
CA THR A 61 -8.38 16.26 -4.36
C THR A 61 -7.29 15.24 -4.06
N LEU A 62 -7.21 14.77 -2.81
CA LEU A 62 -6.39 13.62 -2.44
C LEU A 62 -7.14 12.34 -2.82
N VAL A 63 -6.46 11.45 -3.56
CA VAL A 63 -6.95 10.20 -4.12
C VAL A 63 -6.06 9.08 -3.60
N VAL A 64 -6.61 8.16 -2.81
CA VAL A 64 -5.86 7.05 -2.21
C VAL A 64 -6.17 5.76 -2.96
N PHE A 65 -5.15 5.07 -3.45
CA PHE A 65 -5.29 3.87 -4.26
C PHE A 65 -4.20 2.84 -3.99
N ASP A 66 -4.47 1.60 -4.37
CA ASP A 66 -3.56 0.46 -4.28
C ASP A 66 -2.53 0.51 -5.44
N GLY A 67 -1.24 0.41 -5.11
CA GLY A 67 -0.13 0.51 -6.07
C GLY A 67 0.04 -0.70 -7.00
N ASP A 68 -0.62 -1.82 -6.73
CA ASP A 68 -0.73 -2.97 -7.63
C ASP A 68 -2.09 -3.01 -8.35
N ARG A 69 -3.10 -2.28 -7.84
CA ARG A 69 -4.47 -2.19 -8.37
C ARG A 69 -4.96 -0.73 -8.42
N PRO A 70 -4.37 0.13 -9.26
CA PRO A 70 -4.62 1.59 -9.26
C PRO A 70 -6.07 1.99 -9.62
N THR A 71 -6.85 1.09 -10.21
CA THR A 71 -8.29 1.26 -10.44
C THR A 71 -9.11 1.22 -9.13
N ALA A 72 -8.61 0.54 -8.09
CA ALA A 72 -9.25 0.40 -6.79
C ALA A 72 -8.88 1.58 -5.87
N VAL A 73 -9.53 2.72 -6.11
CA VAL A 73 -9.43 3.91 -5.24
C VAL A 73 -10.21 3.68 -3.94
N SER A 74 -9.51 3.65 -2.80
CA SER A 74 -10.08 3.45 -1.47
C SER A 74 -10.68 4.72 -0.87
N ARG A 75 -10.13 5.90 -1.21
CA ARG A 75 -10.63 7.20 -0.70
C ARG A 75 -10.42 8.32 -1.72
N ARG A 76 -11.36 9.28 -1.74
CA ARG A 76 -11.19 10.60 -2.38
C ARG A 76 -11.65 11.65 -1.38
N VAL A 77 -10.82 12.65 -1.12
CA VAL A 77 -11.15 13.73 -0.16
C VAL A 77 -10.56 15.05 -0.64
N ARG A 78 -11.32 16.15 -0.54
CA ARG A 78 -10.86 17.45 -1.02
C ARG A 78 -9.93 18.09 0.02
N ILE A 79 -8.75 18.55 -0.39
CA ILE A 79 -7.81 19.17 0.55
C ILE A 79 -8.32 20.58 0.91
N THR A 80 -8.67 20.80 2.17
CA THR A 80 -9.25 22.07 2.64
C THR A 80 -8.46 22.62 3.80
N ARG A 81 -8.26 23.94 3.86
CA ARG A 81 -7.55 24.56 4.98
C ARG A 81 -8.36 24.36 6.26
N ALA A 82 -7.69 24.18 7.40
CA ALA A 82 -8.33 24.11 8.71
C ALA A 82 -9.17 25.37 9.04
N THR A 83 -8.84 26.52 8.42
CA THR A 83 -9.60 27.78 8.48
C THR A 83 -10.81 27.83 7.54
N GLY A 84 -11.10 26.74 6.82
CA GLY A 84 -12.04 26.70 5.72
C GLY A 84 -11.44 27.14 4.37
N GLY A 85 -12.10 26.73 3.29
CA GLY A 85 -11.70 27.01 1.91
C GLY A 85 -10.75 25.96 1.33
N ILE A 86 -10.77 25.89 0.01
CA ILE A 86 -10.03 24.92 -0.80
C ILE A 86 -8.52 25.28 -0.87
N VAL A 87 -7.64 24.29 -0.67
CA VAL A 87 -6.23 24.41 -1.12
C VAL A 87 -6.19 24.04 -2.60
N GLY A 88 -5.77 24.96 -3.46
CA GLY A 88 -5.68 24.77 -4.92
C GLY A 88 -4.29 25.12 -5.41
N GLY A 89 -3.91 24.62 -6.59
CA GLY A 89 -2.54 24.77 -7.10
C GLY A 89 -1.51 24.06 -6.23
N ILE A 90 -1.83 22.86 -5.75
CA ILE A 90 -0.85 22.00 -5.05
C ILE A 90 0.17 21.56 -6.10
N LEU A 91 1.44 21.86 -5.85
CA LEU A 91 2.56 21.50 -6.71
C LEU A 91 3.07 20.10 -6.41
N GLY A 92 3.11 19.72 -5.13
CA GLY A 92 3.52 18.38 -4.75
C GLY A 92 3.16 18.01 -3.32
N ILE A 93 3.18 16.70 -3.07
CA ILE A 93 2.96 16.08 -1.77
C ILE A 93 4.08 15.08 -1.47
N ASP A 94 4.42 14.90 -0.20
CA ASP A 94 5.29 13.81 0.25
C ASP A 94 5.11 13.54 1.76
N PHE A 95 5.44 12.34 2.21
CA PHE A 95 5.49 11.97 3.63
C PHE A 95 6.82 12.34 4.26
N ARG A 96 6.79 13.01 5.42
CA ARG A 96 7.96 13.14 6.30
C ARG A 96 7.97 11.97 7.28
N PRO A 97 8.85 10.96 7.13
CA PRO A 97 8.81 9.78 8.01
C PRO A 97 9.23 10.08 9.45
N ASN A 98 10.06 11.11 9.67
CA ASN A 98 10.51 11.53 10.99
C ASN A 98 9.41 12.17 11.84
N ASP A 99 8.38 12.75 11.21
CA ASP A 99 7.19 13.24 11.90
C ASP A 99 6.18 12.10 11.97
N GLN A 100 5.89 11.61 13.18
CA GLN A 100 5.00 10.48 13.39
C GLN A 100 3.66 10.95 13.95
N THR A 101 2.55 10.49 13.39
CA THR A 101 1.22 10.80 13.93
C THR A 101 1.01 10.10 15.28
N PRO A 102 0.66 10.80 16.39
CA PRO A 102 0.51 10.16 17.71
C PRO A 102 -0.73 9.26 17.86
N ALA A 103 -1.53 9.09 16.81
CA ALA A 103 -2.81 8.40 16.89
C ALA A 103 -2.60 6.87 16.90
N ASN A 104 -2.95 6.23 18.01
CA ASN A 104 -3.13 4.78 18.13
C ASN A 104 -1.90 3.89 17.89
N GLY A 105 -0.68 4.44 18.01
CA GLY A 105 0.56 3.68 17.80
C GLY A 105 0.96 3.52 16.33
N ASP A 106 0.27 4.19 15.42
CA ASP A 106 0.65 4.23 14.00
C ASP A 106 1.92 5.07 13.79
N GLN A 107 3.01 4.39 13.44
CA GLN A 107 4.29 4.99 13.05
C GLN A 107 4.23 5.60 11.63
N THR A 108 3.09 6.16 11.25
CA THR A 108 2.87 6.76 9.92
C THR A 108 3.50 8.15 9.86
N GLY A 109 4.26 8.38 8.79
CA GLY A 109 4.82 9.69 8.47
C GLY A 109 3.70 10.72 8.31
N VAL A 110 3.98 12.00 8.60
CA VAL A 110 2.99 13.05 8.33
C VAL A 110 3.04 13.43 6.85
N LEU A 111 1.88 13.41 6.17
CA LEU A 111 1.75 13.88 4.79
C LEU A 111 1.85 15.41 4.75
N TYR A 112 2.76 15.92 3.91
CA TYR A 112 2.89 17.34 3.60
C TYR A 112 2.38 17.64 2.19
N ALA A 113 1.97 18.89 1.98
CA ALA A 113 1.63 19.45 0.68
C ALA A 113 2.27 20.84 0.53
N VAL A 114 2.75 21.15 -0.67
CA VAL A 114 3.23 22.49 -1.05
C VAL A 114 2.31 23.05 -2.13
N ASP A 115 1.79 24.27 -1.95
CA ASP A 115 1.05 24.99 -3.00
C ASP A 115 1.93 25.99 -3.76
N GLY A 116 1.45 26.44 -4.92
CA GLY A 116 2.17 27.37 -5.80
C GLY A 116 2.41 28.77 -5.21
N THR A 117 1.91 29.07 -4.01
CA THR A 117 2.27 30.29 -3.27
C THR A 117 3.44 30.07 -2.32
N GLY A 118 4.00 28.85 -2.26
CA GLY A 118 5.04 28.47 -1.32
C GLY A 118 4.52 28.13 0.08
N ALA A 119 3.21 28.02 0.27
CA ALA A 119 2.63 27.61 1.54
C ALA A 119 2.81 26.10 1.74
N VAL A 120 3.38 25.71 2.88
CA VAL A 120 3.66 24.32 3.28
C VAL A 120 2.64 23.90 4.33
N TYR A 121 1.84 22.88 4.03
CA TYR A 121 0.82 22.35 4.91
C TYR A 121 1.16 20.91 5.33
N THR A 122 0.72 20.51 6.51
CA THR A 122 0.45 19.09 6.80
C THR A 122 -1.00 18.78 6.49
N VAL A 123 -1.25 17.63 5.86
CA VAL A 123 -2.58 17.19 5.45
C VAL A 123 -2.95 15.91 6.21
N ASP A 124 -4.08 15.91 6.89
CA ASP A 124 -4.67 14.66 7.37
C ASP A 124 -5.19 13.88 6.13
N PRO A 125 -4.61 12.71 5.81
CA PRO A 125 -4.97 11.99 4.59
C PRO A 125 -6.38 11.37 4.64
N THR A 126 -7.01 11.31 5.81
CA THR A 126 -8.36 10.78 6.03
C THR A 126 -9.42 11.85 5.88
N THR A 127 -9.23 13.02 6.50
CA THR A 127 -10.20 14.13 6.46
C THR A 127 -9.93 15.16 5.36
N GLY A 128 -8.73 15.17 4.78
CA GLY A 128 -8.28 16.20 3.84
C GLY A 128 -8.04 17.56 4.48
N VAL A 129 -8.01 17.66 5.81
CA VAL A 129 -7.76 18.92 6.51
C VAL A 129 -6.27 19.26 6.43
N ALA A 130 -5.97 20.42 5.83
CA ALA A 130 -4.64 20.98 5.68
C ALA A 130 -4.39 22.08 6.73
N THR A 131 -3.36 21.88 7.54
CA THR A 131 -2.88 22.85 8.54
C THR A 131 -1.60 23.48 8.03
N LEU A 132 -1.57 24.81 7.92
CA LEU A 132 -0.36 25.55 7.52
C LEU A 132 0.74 25.33 8.57
N ARG A 133 1.93 24.90 8.13
CA ARG A 133 3.12 24.75 8.97
C ARG A 133 4.12 25.88 8.74
N ALA A 134 4.41 26.17 7.48
CA ALA A 134 5.43 27.14 7.11
C ALA A 134 5.06 27.86 5.80
N GLN A 135 5.74 28.97 5.56
CA GLN A 135 5.70 29.71 4.30
C GLN A 135 7.13 29.78 3.74
N ILE A 136 7.33 29.29 2.53
CA ILE A 136 8.57 29.45 1.79
C ILE A 136 8.69 30.94 1.39
N PRO A 137 9.79 31.63 1.72
CA PRO A 137 9.98 33.06 1.42
C PRO A 137 10.49 33.31 0.00
N VAL A 138 10.93 32.26 -0.70
CA VAL A 138 11.39 32.29 -2.09
C VAL A 138 10.22 31.97 -3.03
N ALA A 139 10.08 32.70 -4.13
CA ALA A 139 9.06 32.39 -5.13
C ALA A 139 9.37 31.06 -5.83
N LEU A 140 8.36 30.20 -5.94
CA LEU A 140 8.45 28.96 -6.72
C LEU A 140 8.22 29.30 -8.20
N LEU A 141 9.27 29.19 -9.01
CA LEU A 141 9.25 29.47 -10.44
C LEU A 141 8.80 28.21 -11.18
N THR A 142 7.55 28.15 -11.60
CA THR A 142 6.98 27.00 -12.31
C THR A 142 5.87 27.42 -13.29
N ALA A 143 5.76 26.71 -14.41
CA ALA A 143 4.63 26.76 -15.34
C ALA A 143 3.49 25.79 -14.93
N GLY A 144 3.82 24.76 -14.16
CA GLY A 144 2.88 23.75 -13.67
C GLY A 144 3.54 22.49 -13.09
N GLY A 145 4.84 22.26 -13.36
CA GLY A 145 5.57 21.08 -12.90
C GLY A 145 6.61 21.37 -11.80
N ALA A 146 6.54 20.63 -10.69
CA ALA A 146 7.52 20.72 -9.62
C ALA A 146 7.64 19.41 -8.82
N GLY A 147 8.87 18.93 -8.64
CA GLY A 147 9.17 17.79 -7.79
C GLY A 147 9.30 18.21 -6.32
N VAL A 148 8.59 17.53 -5.42
CA VAL A 148 8.60 17.77 -3.97
C VAL A 148 8.92 16.45 -3.28
N GLY A 149 9.94 16.41 -2.43
CA GLY A 149 10.28 15.19 -1.69
C GLY A 149 11.20 15.41 -0.49
N PHE A 150 10.95 14.74 0.62
CA PHE A 150 11.78 14.76 1.83
C PHE A 150 13.02 13.91 1.68
N ASN A 151 14.17 14.47 2.05
CA ASN A 151 15.33 13.69 2.38
C ASN A 151 15.18 13.18 3.84
N PRO A 152 14.94 11.88 4.09
CA PRO A 152 14.76 11.35 5.44
C PRO A 152 16.05 11.37 6.28
N MET A 153 17.23 11.31 5.65
CA MET A 153 18.54 11.37 6.32
C MET A 153 18.88 12.79 6.76
N ALA A 154 18.63 13.79 5.90
CA ALA A 154 18.90 15.20 6.17
C ALA A 154 17.73 15.92 6.87
N ASP A 155 16.57 15.27 6.97
CA ASP A 155 15.32 15.81 7.48
C ASP A 155 14.96 17.17 6.85
N ARG A 156 15.03 17.26 5.52
CA ARG A 156 14.73 18.49 4.77
C ARG A 156 13.92 18.19 3.52
N LEU A 157 12.97 19.07 3.22
CA LEU A 157 12.18 19.00 2.00
C LEU A 157 13.03 19.54 0.83
N ARG A 158 13.14 18.78 -0.25
CA ARG A 158 13.70 19.21 -1.53
C ARG A 158 12.53 19.66 -2.42
N ILE A 159 12.70 20.79 -3.11
CA ILE A 159 11.80 21.22 -4.18
C ILE A 159 12.64 21.50 -5.43
N HIS A 160 12.23 20.89 -6.54
CA HIS A 160 12.70 21.18 -7.89
C HIS A 160 11.55 21.72 -8.73
N THR A 161 11.84 22.51 -9.77
CA THR A 161 10.81 23.01 -10.70
C THR A 161 11.22 22.89 -12.16
N ASP A 162 10.23 22.99 -13.06
CA ASP A 162 10.41 23.09 -14.52
C ASP A 162 11.35 24.24 -14.97
N ALA A 163 11.54 25.26 -14.11
CA ALA A 163 12.49 26.36 -14.28
C ALA A 163 13.91 26.05 -13.78
N SER A 164 14.22 24.78 -13.48
CA SER A 164 15.50 24.29 -12.95
C SER A 164 15.89 24.83 -11.56
N GLN A 165 14.94 25.31 -10.75
CA GLN A 165 15.23 25.65 -9.35
C GLN A 165 15.57 24.42 -8.52
N ASN A 166 16.30 24.64 -7.44
CA ASN A 166 16.77 23.61 -6.52
C ASN A 166 16.77 24.15 -5.09
N LEU A 167 15.71 23.86 -4.34
CA LEU A 167 15.48 24.41 -3.01
C LEU A 167 15.57 23.32 -1.94
N ARG A 168 16.23 23.63 -0.82
CA ARG A 168 16.10 22.88 0.43
C ARG A 168 15.34 23.71 1.44
N VAL A 169 14.24 23.17 1.96
CA VAL A 169 13.31 23.83 2.88
C VAL A 169 13.28 23.11 4.22
N ASP A 170 13.39 23.90 5.28
CA ASP A 170 13.06 23.52 6.64
C ASP A 170 11.56 23.73 6.87
N VAL A 171 10.79 22.65 7.01
CA VAL A 171 9.32 22.71 7.03
C VAL A 171 8.71 23.17 8.36
N GLU A 172 9.53 23.34 9.40
CA GLU A 172 9.11 23.94 10.68
C GLU A 172 9.17 25.46 10.65
N THR A 173 10.13 26.02 9.90
CA THR A 173 10.46 27.45 9.93
C THR A 173 10.22 28.17 8.60
N GLY A 174 10.10 27.42 7.50
CA GLY A 174 10.12 27.96 6.13
C GLY A 174 11.51 28.37 5.66
N ALA A 175 12.56 28.24 6.50
CA ALA A 175 13.92 28.62 6.15
C ALA A 175 14.36 27.83 4.91
N THR A 176 14.71 28.56 3.85
CA THR A 176 14.94 28.01 2.51
C THR A 176 16.35 28.34 2.05
N THR A 177 17.07 27.33 1.58
CA THR A 177 18.34 27.48 0.85
C THR A 177 18.09 27.20 -0.62
N GLU A 178 18.36 28.16 -1.49
CA GLU A 178 18.46 27.93 -2.93
C GLU A 178 19.87 27.41 -3.23
N ASP A 179 19.95 26.11 -3.55
CA ASP A 179 21.15 25.43 -3.98
C ASP A 179 21.46 25.76 -5.45
N ARG A 180 22.53 25.20 -6.01
CA ARG A 180 22.85 25.40 -7.43
C ARG A 180 21.73 24.84 -8.30
N GLY A 181 21.23 25.68 -9.22
CA GLY A 181 20.20 25.31 -10.20
C GLY A 181 20.59 24.10 -11.05
N LEU A 182 19.56 23.35 -11.48
CA LEU A 182 19.72 22.03 -12.08
C LEU A 182 20.43 22.09 -13.43
N THR A 183 21.35 21.16 -13.66
CA THR A 183 22.10 21.06 -14.92
C THR A 183 22.63 19.63 -15.12
N TYR A 184 22.67 19.16 -16.36
CA TYR A 184 23.24 17.85 -16.69
C TYR A 184 24.77 17.86 -16.49
N ALA A 185 25.28 16.80 -15.86
CA ALA A 185 26.69 16.65 -15.54
C ALA A 185 27.56 16.57 -16.81
N ALA A 186 28.81 17.01 -16.72
CA ALA A 186 29.75 16.93 -17.83
C ALA A 186 29.97 15.46 -18.25
N GLY A 187 29.69 15.15 -19.52
CA GLY A 187 29.75 13.79 -20.07
C GLY A 187 28.44 13.00 -19.99
N ASP A 188 27.37 13.58 -19.44
CA ASP A 188 26.02 13.03 -19.59
C ASP A 188 25.53 13.10 -21.05
N VAL A 189 24.61 12.23 -21.44
CA VAL A 189 24.03 12.22 -22.79
C VAL A 189 23.27 13.52 -23.11
N ASN A 190 22.70 14.17 -22.09
CA ASN A 190 21.98 15.45 -22.21
C ASN A 190 22.85 16.66 -21.81
N ALA A 191 24.17 16.50 -21.70
CA ALA A 191 25.08 17.57 -21.29
C ALA A 191 25.15 18.71 -22.32
N GLY A 192 24.90 19.93 -21.89
CA GLY A 192 24.90 21.12 -22.76
C GLY A 192 23.63 21.32 -23.58
N GLU A 193 22.59 20.50 -23.35
CA GLU A 193 21.23 20.78 -23.84
C GLU A 193 20.59 21.96 -23.10
N ARG A 194 19.30 22.21 -23.38
CA ARG A 194 18.51 23.21 -22.62
C ARG A 194 18.46 22.85 -21.14
N ASN A 195 18.20 23.86 -20.32
CA ASN A 195 17.88 23.73 -18.89
C ASN A 195 16.98 22.52 -18.60
N PRO A 196 17.24 21.71 -17.55
CA PRO A 196 16.41 20.57 -17.19
C PRO A 196 14.98 20.95 -16.79
N ASP A 197 14.03 20.07 -17.09
CA ASP A 197 12.60 20.26 -16.84
C ASP A 197 12.10 19.32 -15.74
N VAL A 198 12.55 19.53 -14.50
CA VAL A 198 12.29 18.58 -13.41
C VAL A 198 10.93 18.84 -12.77
N VAL A 199 9.98 17.97 -13.13
CA VAL A 199 8.57 18.06 -12.71
C VAL A 199 8.20 17.12 -11.57
N ALA A 200 9.03 16.12 -11.26
CA ALA A 200 8.79 15.16 -10.20
C ALA A 200 10.12 14.70 -9.56
N THR A 201 10.15 14.38 -8.26
CA THR A 201 11.38 14.09 -7.51
C THR A 201 11.08 13.27 -6.26
N ALA A 202 11.92 12.27 -5.97
CA ALA A 202 11.76 11.38 -4.83
C ALA A 202 13.10 10.89 -4.27
N TYR A 203 13.13 10.56 -2.98
CA TYR A 203 14.29 9.97 -2.31
C TYR A 203 14.10 8.47 -2.07
N THR A 204 15.20 7.70 -2.14
CA THR A 204 15.21 6.34 -1.58
C THR A 204 15.29 6.39 -0.06
N ASN A 205 14.93 5.28 0.59
CA ASN A 205 15.02 5.07 2.04
C ASN A 205 14.18 6.04 2.89
N SER A 206 13.02 6.51 2.40
CA SER A 206 11.97 7.27 3.11
C SER A 206 11.39 6.53 4.33
N VAL A 207 12.21 6.31 5.35
CA VAL A 207 11.88 5.58 6.58
C VAL A 207 12.33 6.34 7.83
N ALA A 208 11.68 6.01 8.94
CA ALA A 208 12.13 6.38 10.28
C ALA A 208 12.55 5.12 11.08
N PRO A 209 13.56 5.22 11.97
CA PRO A 209 14.44 6.38 12.16
C PRO A 209 15.29 6.67 10.91
N ALA A 210 15.81 7.90 10.81
CA ALA A 210 16.56 8.39 9.66
C ALA A 210 17.63 7.39 9.16
N PRO A 211 17.68 7.09 7.84
CA PRO A 211 18.59 6.10 7.28
C PRO A 211 20.04 6.62 7.23
N ALA A 212 21.00 5.70 7.12
CA ALA A 212 22.41 6.04 6.96
C ALA A 212 22.77 6.67 5.60
N SER A 213 21.92 6.50 4.58
CA SER A 213 22.10 7.05 3.24
C SER A 213 20.77 7.17 2.50
N THR A 214 20.71 8.12 1.55
CA THR A 214 19.59 8.33 0.63
C THR A 214 20.13 8.64 -0.76
N GLU A 215 19.46 8.15 -1.80
CA GLU A 215 19.68 8.57 -3.18
C GLU A 215 18.52 9.45 -3.64
N LEU A 216 18.77 10.38 -4.56
CA LEU A 216 17.77 11.30 -5.08
C LEU A 216 17.56 11.05 -6.57
N PHE A 217 16.32 10.80 -6.96
CA PHE A 217 15.90 10.61 -8.34
C PHE A 217 14.84 11.64 -8.72
N ALA A 218 14.75 11.94 -10.02
CA ALA A 218 13.81 12.89 -10.55
C ALA A 218 13.40 12.53 -11.98
N ILE A 219 12.29 13.10 -12.46
CA ILE A 219 11.84 12.97 -13.85
C ILE A 219 12.00 14.31 -14.55
N ASP A 220 12.75 14.31 -15.65
CA ASP A 220 12.82 15.43 -16.59
C ASP A 220 11.78 15.21 -17.70
N ALA A 221 10.73 16.04 -17.72
CA ALA A 221 9.63 15.93 -18.67
C ALA A 221 9.99 16.38 -20.09
N ARG A 222 11.03 17.20 -20.26
CA ARG A 222 11.47 17.71 -21.57
C ARG A 222 12.30 16.70 -22.35
N GLN A 223 12.99 15.82 -21.62
CA GLN A 223 13.83 14.76 -22.19
C GLN A 223 13.18 13.36 -22.10
N ASP A 224 12.04 13.23 -21.40
CA ASP A 224 11.39 11.97 -21.03
C ASP A 224 12.36 10.97 -20.38
N VAL A 225 13.13 11.42 -19.38
CA VAL A 225 14.14 10.58 -18.68
C VAL A 225 13.93 10.54 -17.17
N LEU A 226 14.31 9.40 -16.60
CA LEU A 226 14.67 9.32 -15.19
C LEU A 226 16.11 9.82 -15.03
N VAL A 227 16.33 10.72 -14.10
CA VAL A 227 17.66 11.21 -13.71
C VAL A 227 17.95 10.90 -12.24
N LYS A 228 19.23 10.79 -11.91
CA LYS A 228 19.76 10.71 -10.54
C LYS A 228 20.56 11.96 -10.23
N LEU A 229 20.37 12.52 -9.03
CA LEU A 229 21.15 13.63 -8.51
C LEU A 229 22.25 13.10 -7.60
N ASN A 230 23.44 12.86 -8.18
CA ASN A 230 24.60 12.33 -7.44
C ASN A 230 25.19 13.36 -6.45
N ALA A 231 25.09 14.65 -6.78
CA ALA A 231 25.44 15.76 -5.90
C ALA A 231 24.25 16.76 -5.85
N PRO A 232 23.22 16.49 -5.03
CA PRO A 232 21.96 17.26 -5.04
C PRO A 232 22.13 18.77 -4.87
N ASN A 233 23.06 19.21 -4.03
CA ASN A 233 23.27 20.64 -3.76
C ASN A 233 24.05 21.36 -4.88
N ASP A 234 24.75 20.61 -5.74
CA ASP A 234 25.44 21.12 -6.93
C ASP A 234 24.54 21.10 -8.19
N GLY A 235 23.28 20.66 -8.03
CA GLY A 235 22.29 20.58 -9.11
C GLY A 235 22.63 19.58 -10.23
N GLN A 236 23.62 18.70 -10.02
CA GLN A 236 24.14 17.83 -11.08
C GLN A 236 23.22 16.64 -11.34
N LEU A 237 22.62 16.61 -12.53
CA LEU A 237 21.81 15.50 -13.02
C LEU A 237 22.68 14.48 -13.78
N THR A 238 22.39 13.20 -13.61
CA THR A 238 22.90 12.12 -14.46
C THR A 238 21.73 11.28 -14.97
N THR A 239 21.64 11.08 -16.27
CA THR A 239 20.58 10.34 -16.94
C THR A 239 20.69 8.85 -16.63
N VAL A 240 19.63 8.25 -16.09
CA VAL A 240 19.51 6.80 -15.86
C VAL A 240 19.02 6.11 -17.13
N GLY A 241 17.99 6.67 -17.76
CA GLY A 241 17.42 6.13 -18.99
C GLY A 241 16.12 6.83 -19.40
N ARG A 242 15.66 6.53 -20.63
CA ARG A 242 14.41 7.11 -21.18
C ARG A 242 13.18 6.37 -20.67
N LEU A 243 12.17 7.13 -20.27
CA LEU A 243 10.85 6.66 -19.85
C LEU A 243 9.91 6.43 -21.04
N VAL A 244 10.20 7.01 -22.22
CA VAL A 244 9.52 6.76 -23.52
C VAL A 244 7.99 6.96 -23.47
N VAL A 245 7.51 7.79 -22.55
CA VAL A 245 6.14 8.34 -22.51
C VAL A 245 6.29 9.82 -22.87
N ASP A 246 5.41 10.34 -23.72
CA ASP A 246 5.28 11.79 -23.95
C ASP A 246 4.70 12.41 -22.68
N ASN A 247 5.58 12.96 -21.84
CA ASN A 247 5.22 13.44 -20.51
C ASN A 247 4.71 14.89 -20.58
N GLY A 248 3.44 15.09 -20.23
CA GLY A 248 3.00 16.43 -19.81
C GLY A 248 3.65 16.81 -18.47
N GLU A 249 3.52 18.07 -18.07
CA GLU A 249 4.08 18.60 -16.81
C GLU A 249 3.48 17.95 -15.53
N GLN A 250 2.35 17.26 -15.67
CA GLN A 250 1.59 16.64 -14.57
C GLN A 250 2.02 15.19 -14.38
N VAL A 251 3.10 15.01 -13.63
CA VAL A 251 3.74 13.72 -13.32
C VAL A 251 3.87 13.54 -11.82
N GLY A 252 3.21 12.52 -11.28
CA GLY A 252 3.54 12.01 -9.96
C GLY A 252 4.72 11.05 -10.05
N PHE A 253 5.70 11.17 -9.14
CA PHE A 253 6.76 10.19 -8.94
C PHE A 253 7.08 10.09 -7.47
N ASP A 254 7.11 8.88 -6.93
CA ASP A 254 7.63 8.62 -5.59
C ASP A 254 8.29 7.24 -5.50
N ILE A 255 9.22 7.08 -4.55
CA ILE A 255 9.96 5.86 -4.29
C ILE A 255 9.62 5.37 -2.89
N SER A 256 9.17 4.13 -2.82
CA SER A 256 9.01 3.45 -1.54
C SER A 256 10.37 3.39 -0.83
N GLY A 257 10.49 4.03 0.32
CA GLY A 257 11.60 3.94 1.26
C GLY A 257 11.89 2.53 1.77
N ARG A 258 10.98 1.59 1.58
CA ARG A 258 11.19 0.15 1.84
C ARG A 258 11.19 -0.70 0.56
N SER A 259 11.66 -0.14 -0.55
CA SER A 259 11.91 -0.88 -1.79
C SER A 259 13.26 -1.59 -1.68
N THR A 260 13.25 -2.92 -1.73
CA THR A 260 14.46 -3.76 -1.81
C THR A 260 14.86 -4.05 -3.25
N ASP A 261 13.95 -3.84 -4.19
CA ASP A 261 14.02 -4.09 -5.64
C ASP A 261 14.41 -2.85 -6.46
N ARG A 262 14.59 -1.70 -5.81
CA ARG A 262 14.95 -0.40 -6.41
C ARG A 262 13.91 0.04 -7.46
N THR A 263 12.64 0.01 -7.04
CA THR A 263 11.47 0.39 -7.85
C THR A 263 10.84 1.66 -7.29
N GLY A 264 10.73 2.68 -8.14
CA GLY A 264 9.84 3.83 -7.94
C GLY A 264 8.48 3.60 -8.61
N TYR A 265 7.50 4.41 -8.26
CA TYR A 265 6.20 4.47 -8.92
C TYR A 265 6.05 5.83 -9.61
N ALA A 266 5.44 5.84 -10.80
CA ALA A 266 5.15 7.06 -11.53
C ALA A 266 3.73 7.07 -12.08
N THR A 267 3.04 8.20 -11.98
CA THR A 267 1.76 8.45 -12.67
C THR A 267 1.96 9.42 -13.82
N PHE A 268 1.74 8.94 -15.05
CA PHE A 268 1.78 9.77 -16.25
C PHE A 268 0.37 10.00 -16.80
N THR A 269 0.12 11.19 -17.35
CA THR A 269 -1.15 11.53 -18.01
C THR A 269 -0.88 11.85 -19.48
N PRO A 270 -0.88 10.85 -20.39
CA PRO A 270 -0.56 11.11 -21.80
C PRO A 270 -1.61 12.04 -22.44
N PRO A 271 -1.25 12.96 -23.35
CA PRO A 271 -2.12 14.06 -23.82
C PRO A 271 -3.51 13.70 -24.39
N ARG A 272 -3.75 12.42 -24.68
CA ARG A 272 -5.03 11.88 -25.19
C ARG A 272 -5.99 11.36 -24.10
N TYR A 273 -5.61 11.45 -22.82
CA TYR A 273 -6.41 10.99 -21.68
C TYR A 273 -6.60 12.09 -20.65
N THR A 274 -7.75 12.08 -19.96
CA THR A 274 -8.00 12.92 -18.78
C THR A 274 -7.58 12.25 -17.46
N ARG A 275 -7.27 10.96 -17.49
CA ARG A 275 -6.87 10.15 -16.32
C ARG A 275 -5.39 9.77 -16.41
N SER A 276 -4.74 9.66 -15.26
CA SER A 276 -3.37 9.14 -15.17
C SER A 276 -3.31 7.61 -15.22
N PHE A 277 -2.14 7.09 -15.59
CA PHE A 277 -1.78 5.68 -15.57
C PHE A 277 -0.56 5.48 -14.66
N LEU A 278 -0.63 4.48 -13.78
CA LEU A 278 0.45 4.11 -12.87
C LEU A 278 1.42 3.13 -13.54
N TYR A 279 2.71 3.36 -13.33
CA TYR A 279 3.82 2.52 -13.77
C TYR A 279 4.76 2.26 -12.59
N ARG A 280 5.35 1.06 -12.55
CA ARG A 280 6.59 0.79 -11.80
C ARG A 280 7.78 1.20 -12.67
N ILE A 281 8.77 1.86 -12.08
CA ILE A 281 9.99 2.35 -12.73
C ILE A 281 11.21 1.77 -12.01
N ASN A 282 12.01 0.97 -12.71
CA ASN A 282 13.29 0.50 -12.18
C ASN A 282 14.30 1.65 -12.12
N LEU A 283 14.89 1.89 -10.95
CA LEU A 283 15.75 3.05 -10.69
C LEU A 283 17.18 2.90 -11.21
N ASP A 284 17.58 1.71 -11.67
CA ASP A 284 18.93 1.44 -12.19
C ASP A 284 19.03 1.52 -13.72
N ASN A 285 17.90 1.37 -14.43
CA ASN A 285 17.88 1.37 -15.90
C ASN A 285 16.67 2.09 -16.53
N ALA A 286 15.82 2.73 -15.72
CA ALA A 286 14.58 3.40 -16.12
C ALA A 286 13.55 2.50 -16.85
N ALA A 287 13.68 1.17 -16.77
CA ALA A 287 12.69 0.26 -17.34
C ALA A 287 11.34 0.45 -16.64
N ARG A 288 10.30 0.61 -17.44
CA ARG A 288 8.93 0.84 -17.00
C ARG A 288 8.10 -0.43 -17.14
N GLU A 289 7.24 -0.67 -16.16
CA GLU A 289 6.21 -1.71 -16.19
C GLU A 289 4.84 -1.04 -15.96
N PRO A 290 3.88 -1.14 -16.91
CA PRO A 290 2.55 -0.58 -16.72
C PRO A 290 1.77 -1.37 -15.68
N VAL A 291 1.26 -0.69 -14.63
CA VAL A 291 0.36 -1.32 -13.65
C VAL A 291 -1.09 -1.17 -14.09
N GLY A 292 -1.51 0.03 -14.50
CA GLY A 292 -2.86 0.27 -15.00
C GLY A 292 -3.35 1.72 -14.87
N PRO A 293 -4.55 2.03 -15.37
CA PRO A 293 -5.17 3.34 -15.16
C PRO A 293 -5.48 3.58 -13.68
N VAL A 294 -5.21 4.78 -13.19
CA VAL A 294 -5.73 5.23 -11.89
C VAL A 294 -7.25 5.34 -12.00
N GLY A 295 -7.97 4.91 -10.96
CA GLY A 295 -9.44 4.94 -10.90
C GLY A 295 -10.03 6.34 -10.72
N HIS A 296 -9.42 7.37 -11.31
CA HIS A 296 -9.78 8.77 -11.14
C HIS A 296 -9.69 9.51 -12.48
N ASP A 297 -10.74 10.23 -12.86
CA ASP A 297 -10.90 10.79 -14.22
C ASP A 297 -10.25 12.18 -14.41
N ARG A 298 -9.37 12.59 -13.49
CA ARG A 298 -8.52 13.79 -13.58
C ARG A 298 -7.03 13.41 -13.54
N PRO A 299 -6.13 14.29 -14.03
CA PRO A 299 -4.70 14.09 -13.89
C PRO A 299 -4.26 14.12 -12.42
N ILE A 300 -3.40 13.19 -12.04
CA ILE A 300 -2.63 13.21 -10.79
C ILE A 300 -1.36 14.03 -11.05
N VAL A 301 -1.18 15.12 -10.28
CA VAL A 301 -0.04 16.04 -10.42
C VAL A 301 1.16 15.62 -9.57
N SER A 302 0.91 14.91 -8.46
CA SER A 302 1.95 14.39 -7.56
C SER A 302 1.42 13.16 -6.83
N ILE A 303 2.33 12.24 -6.46
CA ILE A 303 2.03 11.09 -5.60
C ILE A 303 3.00 11.04 -4.42
N ALA A 304 2.56 10.42 -3.33
CA ALA A 304 3.35 10.05 -2.18
C ALA A 304 2.99 8.62 -1.73
N ILE A 305 3.95 7.85 -1.25
CA ILE A 305 3.79 6.47 -0.80
C ILE A 305 3.93 6.40 0.71
N ASP A 306 2.94 5.81 1.37
CA ASP A 306 3.08 5.45 2.78
C ASP A 306 3.69 4.04 2.92
N ASP A 307 5.00 3.99 3.16
CA ASP A 307 5.73 2.73 3.36
C ASP A 307 5.28 1.92 4.59
N VAL A 308 4.46 2.49 5.46
CA VAL A 308 4.02 1.87 6.72
C VAL A 308 3.05 0.72 6.45
N GLY A 309 2.36 0.71 5.29
CA GLY A 309 1.47 -0.39 4.89
C GLY A 309 2.14 -1.62 4.26
N SER A 310 3.43 -1.57 3.91
CA SER A 310 3.95 -2.44 2.83
C SER A 310 5.23 -3.24 3.11
N ALA A 311 6.13 -2.79 3.99
CA ALA A 311 7.01 -3.75 4.68
C ALA A 311 6.23 -4.57 5.72
N GLY A 312 5.07 -4.05 6.13
CA GLY A 312 4.06 -4.70 6.94
C GLY A 312 3.84 -6.15 6.55
N ALA A 313 3.34 -6.41 5.34
CA ALA A 313 2.98 -7.75 4.89
C ALA A 313 4.18 -8.70 4.69
N ALA A 314 5.29 -8.23 4.11
CA ALA A 314 6.44 -9.09 3.85
C ALA A 314 7.14 -9.55 5.15
N GLU A 315 7.22 -8.67 6.16
CA GLU A 315 7.73 -9.00 7.49
C GLU A 315 6.65 -9.48 8.47
N MET A 316 5.38 -9.42 8.08
CA MET A 316 4.27 -9.91 8.89
C MET A 316 4.50 -11.37 9.23
N SER A 317 4.47 -11.63 10.52
CA SER A 317 4.67 -12.95 11.10
C SER A 317 3.62 -13.25 12.17
N PHE A 318 2.70 -12.32 12.42
CA PHE A 318 1.51 -12.49 13.24
C PHE A 318 0.34 -11.62 12.75
N PHE A 319 -0.90 -12.12 12.84
CA PHE A 319 -2.14 -11.34 12.75
C PHE A 319 -3.33 -12.05 13.43
N VAL A 320 -4.41 -11.32 13.67
CA VAL A 320 -5.75 -11.88 13.98
C VAL A 320 -6.54 -12.00 12.68
N THR A 321 -7.21 -13.12 12.39
CA THR A 321 -8.02 -13.24 11.16
C THR A 321 -9.04 -12.10 11.01
N SER A 322 -9.07 -11.38 9.88
CA SER A 322 -10.11 -10.35 9.65
C SER A 322 -11.54 -10.89 9.54
N ALA A 323 -11.69 -12.20 9.27
CA ALA A 323 -12.95 -12.92 9.28
C ALA A 323 -12.75 -14.38 9.73
N GLY A 324 -13.65 -14.88 10.57
CA GLY A 324 -13.82 -16.32 10.79
C GLY A 324 -14.60 -16.97 9.63
N PRO A 325 -14.67 -18.31 9.56
CA PRO A 325 -15.31 -19.03 8.45
C PRO A 325 -16.83 -18.87 8.36
N GLY A 326 -17.47 -18.20 9.33
CA GLY A 326 -18.93 -18.03 9.43
C GLY A 326 -19.66 -19.24 10.00
N ASP A 327 -19.00 -20.39 10.13
CA ASP A 327 -19.52 -21.65 10.68
C ASP A 327 -19.14 -21.86 12.18
N GLY A 328 -19.01 -20.76 12.93
CA GLY A 328 -18.62 -20.81 14.34
C GLY A 328 -17.21 -21.36 14.54
N ALA A 329 -17.07 -22.33 15.44
CA ALA A 329 -15.81 -23.00 15.75
C ALA A 329 -15.52 -24.24 14.87
N ASN A 330 -16.34 -24.52 13.86
CA ASN A 330 -15.99 -25.49 12.82
C ASN A 330 -15.02 -24.84 11.82
N LEU A 331 -13.73 -25.06 12.04
CA LEU A 331 -12.67 -24.52 11.20
C LEU A 331 -12.17 -25.55 10.17
N GLY A 332 -12.81 -26.72 10.05
CA GLY A 332 -12.30 -27.85 9.28
C GLY A 332 -11.08 -28.52 9.95
N GLY A 333 -11.05 -28.50 11.29
CA GLY A 333 -9.88 -28.94 12.06
C GLY A 333 -8.68 -28.00 11.92
N LEU A 334 -7.53 -28.42 12.44
CA LEU A 334 -6.29 -27.62 12.38
C LEU A 334 -5.82 -27.34 10.95
N ALA A 335 -6.06 -28.26 10.02
CA ALA A 335 -5.67 -28.09 8.62
C ALA A 335 -6.49 -27.00 7.91
N GLY A 336 -7.80 -26.93 8.18
CA GLY A 336 -8.65 -25.87 7.63
C GLY A 336 -8.33 -24.50 8.25
N ALA A 337 -8.09 -24.43 9.56
CA ALA A 337 -7.65 -23.20 10.22
C ALA A 337 -6.30 -22.69 9.69
N ASP A 338 -5.32 -23.58 9.49
CA ASP A 338 -4.02 -23.24 8.89
C ASP A 338 -4.19 -22.76 7.43
N ALA A 339 -5.08 -23.38 6.66
CA ALA A 339 -5.40 -22.95 5.29
C ALA A 339 -6.05 -21.55 5.26
N SER A 340 -6.94 -21.22 6.20
CA SER A 340 -7.50 -19.87 6.34
C SER A 340 -6.42 -18.83 6.67
N CYS A 341 -5.49 -19.15 7.59
CA CYS A 341 -4.34 -18.26 7.85
C CYS A 341 -3.49 -18.04 6.59
N GLN A 342 -3.18 -19.11 5.85
CA GLN A 342 -2.39 -19.02 4.62
C GLN A 342 -3.11 -18.20 3.54
N GLN A 343 -4.43 -18.36 3.41
CA GLN A 343 -5.25 -17.63 2.43
C GLN A 343 -5.29 -16.13 2.74
N LEU A 344 -5.57 -15.76 3.99
CA LEU A 344 -5.62 -14.36 4.43
C LEU A 344 -4.24 -13.68 4.28
N ALA A 345 -3.16 -14.34 4.71
CA ALA A 345 -1.81 -13.84 4.51
C ALA A 345 -1.45 -13.65 3.03
N THR A 346 -1.82 -14.61 2.17
CA THR A 346 -1.60 -14.51 0.72
C THR A 346 -2.35 -13.33 0.11
N ALA A 347 -3.57 -13.05 0.57
CA ALA A 347 -4.39 -11.94 0.07
C ALA A 347 -3.78 -10.54 0.31
N VAL A 348 -2.82 -10.42 1.24
CA VAL A 348 -2.10 -9.17 1.55
C VAL A 348 -0.63 -9.19 1.15
N GLY A 349 -0.17 -10.21 0.41
CA GLY A 349 1.24 -10.35 -0.01
C GLY A 349 2.16 -11.07 0.98
N ALA A 350 1.66 -11.48 2.14
CA ALA A 350 2.40 -12.23 3.17
C ALA A 350 2.44 -13.77 2.95
N GLY A 351 2.01 -14.23 1.77
CA GLY A 351 1.85 -15.66 1.45
C GLY A 351 3.14 -16.47 1.34
N GLY A 352 4.32 -15.83 1.31
CA GLY A 352 5.62 -16.51 1.19
C GLY A 352 6.06 -17.27 2.45
N ARG A 353 5.39 -17.08 3.59
CA ARG A 353 5.66 -17.79 4.85
C ARG A 353 4.69 -18.98 5.02
N THR A 354 5.09 -19.98 5.81
CA THR A 354 4.15 -21.02 6.27
C THR A 354 3.38 -20.50 7.46
N TRP A 355 2.06 -20.36 7.33
CA TRP A 355 1.20 -19.86 8.40
C TRP A 355 0.54 -20.99 9.19
N ARG A 356 0.33 -20.75 10.49
CA ARG A 356 -0.32 -21.67 11.43
C ARG A 356 -1.30 -20.92 12.32
N ALA A 357 -2.49 -21.47 12.48
CA ALA A 357 -3.46 -21.00 13.46
C ALA A 357 -2.98 -21.39 14.86
N TYR A 358 -2.94 -20.43 15.79
CA TYR A 358 -2.65 -20.69 17.21
C TYR A 358 -3.87 -21.35 17.85
N LEU A 359 -3.95 -22.67 17.72
CA LEU A 359 -5.04 -23.50 18.22
C LEU A 359 -4.46 -24.80 18.78
N SER A 360 -4.92 -25.20 19.96
CA SER A 360 -4.64 -26.52 20.52
C SER A 360 -5.73 -27.53 20.14
N THR A 361 -5.44 -28.82 20.20
CA THR A 361 -6.43 -29.91 20.09
C THR A 361 -6.31 -30.85 21.29
N SER A 362 -7.44 -31.29 21.82
CA SER A 362 -7.51 -32.31 22.86
C SER A 362 -7.15 -33.69 22.32
N ALA A 363 -6.57 -34.54 23.16
CA ALA A 363 -6.35 -35.96 22.84
C ALA A 363 -7.71 -36.66 22.64
N VAL A 364 -7.82 -37.46 21.57
CA VAL A 364 -9.05 -38.20 21.22
C VAL A 364 -8.68 -39.41 20.35
N ASP A 365 -9.39 -40.52 20.51
CA ASP A 365 -9.23 -41.75 19.70
C ASP A 365 -7.78 -42.25 19.57
N GLY A 366 -6.99 -42.10 20.63
CA GLY A 366 -5.57 -42.47 20.68
C GLY A 366 -4.62 -41.51 19.95
N GLN A 367 -5.12 -40.41 19.40
CA GLN A 367 -4.28 -39.31 18.91
C GLN A 367 -3.84 -38.42 20.08
N PRO A 368 -2.55 -38.01 20.14
CA PRO A 368 -2.09 -37.11 21.18
C PRO A 368 -2.70 -35.73 21.04
N ALA A 369 -2.82 -35.02 22.17
CA ALA A 369 -3.12 -33.60 22.17
C ALA A 369 -2.04 -32.80 21.41
N VAL A 370 -2.41 -31.68 20.80
CA VAL A 370 -1.47 -30.78 20.12
C VAL A 370 -1.54 -29.42 20.79
N ASN A 371 -0.39 -28.91 21.24
CA ASN A 371 -0.28 -27.61 21.88
C ASN A 371 -0.15 -26.49 20.82
N ALA A 372 -0.87 -25.39 20.98
CA ALA A 372 -0.76 -24.23 20.10
C ALA A 372 0.68 -23.66 20.09
N ARG A 373 1.35 -23.62 21.25
CA ARG A 373 2.71 -23.08 21.39
C ARG A 373 3.78 -23.83 20.59
N ASP A 374 3.56 -25.11 20.29
CA ASP A 374 4.53 -25.97 19.58
C ASP A 374 4.33 -25.94 18.05
N ARG A 375 3.22 -25.36 17.59
CA ARG A 375 2.85 -25.28 16.16
C ARG A 375 3.39 -24.01 15.49
N ILE A 376 3.46 -22.92 16.25
CA ILE A 376 3.98 -21.62 15.79
C ILE A 376 5.51 -21.64 15.63
N GLY A 377 6.07 -20.58 15.03
CA GLY A 377 7.52 -20.42 14.90
C GLY A 377 8.23 -20.21 16.24
N GLN A 378 9.51 -19.84 16.21
CA GLN A 378 10.24 -19.44 17.42
C GLN A 378 10.16 -17.94 17.73
N GLY A 379 9.57 -17.15 16.81
CA GLY A 379 9.67 -15.70 16.80
C GLY A 379 11.00 -15.20 16.22
N PRO A 380 11.25 -13.88 16.21
CA PRO A 380 10.33 -12.82 16.61
C PRO A 380 9.11 -12.74 15.68
N TRP A 381 7.97 -12.30 16.23
CA TRP A 381 6.77 -12.05 15.45
C TRP A 381 6.43 -10.57 15.41
N TYR A 382 6.01 -10.12 14.23
CA TYR A 382 5.62 -8.75 13.94
C TYR A 382 4.23 -8.73 13.31
N ASN A 383 3.41 -7.76 13.69
CA ASN A 383 2.15 -7.49 13.00
C ASN A 383 2.39 -6.78 11.65
N VAL A 384 1.32 -6.60 10.87
CA VAL A 384 1.37 -5.92 9.56
C VAL A 384 1.74 -4.42 9.61
N ARG A 385 1.98 -3.84 10.79
CA ARG A 385 2.54 -2.48 10.92
C ARG A 385 4.02 -2.52 11.38
N GLY A 386 4.64 -3.69 11.37
CA GLY A 386 6.01 -3.90 11.83
C GLY A 386 6.18 -3.82 13.36
N ALA A 387 5.09 -3.77 14.13
CA ALA A 387 5.18 -3.74 15.59
C ALA A 387 5.50 -5.15 16.12
N LEU A 388 6.53 -5.24 16.96
CA LEU A 388 6.94 -6.48 17.62
C LEU A 388 5.84 -6.97 18.57
N VAL A 389 5.43 -8.23 18.44
CA VAL A 389 4.40 -8.87 19.27
C VAL A 389 5.05 -9.64 20.43
N ALA A 390 6.06 -10.44 20.11
CA ALA A 390 6.97 -11.09 21.06
C ALA A 390 8.23 -11.55 20.32
N ARG A 391 9.39 -11.63 20.99
CA ARG A 391 10.65 -12.10 20.39
C ARG A 391 10.78 -13.62 20.42
N THR A 392 10.14 -14.27 21.39
CA THR A 392 10.25 -15.71 21.64
C THR A 392 8.94 -16.33 22.11
N VAL A 393 8.79 -17.64 21.97
CA VAL A 393 7.68 -18.41 22.58
C VAL A 393 7.59 -18.17 24.10
N ALA A 394 8.71 -17.99 24.80
CA ALA A 394 8.71 -17.73 26.24
C ALA A 394 8.13 -16.35 26.59
N GLU A 395 8.48 -15.31 25.83
CA GLU A 395 7.93 -13.96 25.98
C GLU A 395 6.44 -13.89 25.62
N LEU A 396 6.01 -14.61 24.58
CA LEU A 396 4.62 -14.68 24.14
C LEU A 396 3.66 -15.21 25.23
N HIS A 397 4.17 -16.09 26.11
CA HIS A 397 3.42 -16.70 27.21
C HIS A 397 3.85 -16.17 28.60
N ALA A 398 4.56 -15.04 28.64
CA ALA A 398 4.83 -14.31 29.87
C ALA A 398 3.61 -13.48 30.32
N GLU A 399 3.71 -12.77 31.44
CA GLU A 399 2.64 -11.92 31.98
C GLU A 399 2.24 -10.76 31.03
N ALA A 400 3.18 -10.27 30.23
CA ALA A 400 3.01 -9.08 29.38
C ALA A 400 3.71 -9.20 28.01
N PRO A 401 3.27 -10.11 27.11
CA PRO A 401 3.59 -10.01 25.68
C PRO A 401 3.01 -8.71 25.11
N ASN A 402 3.54 -8.22 24.00
CA ASN A 402 3.00 -7.04 23.31
C ASN A 402 1.78 -7.40 22.44
N LEU A 403 0.80 -8.05 23.07
CA LEU A 403 -0.54 -8.34 22.54
C LEU A 403 -1.54 -7.43 23.25
N THR A 404 -1.91 -6.35 22.58
CA THR A 404 -2.91 -5.36 23.01
C THR A 404 -3.87 -5.08 21.85
N LYS A 405 -4.91 -4.27 22.07
CA LYS A 405 -5.86 -3.89 21.01
C LYS A 405 -5.17 -3.20 19.81
N GLU A 406 -4.09 -2.47 20.11
CA GLU A 406 -3.31 -1.69 19.15
C GLU A 406 -2.34 -2.57 18.33
N THR A 407 -1.90 -3.71 18.88
CA THR A 407 -0.93 -4.61 18.22
C THR A 407 -1.55 -5.87 17.64
N ALA A 408 -2.68 -6.33 18.19
CA ALA A 408 -3.46 -7.47 17.71
C ALA A 408 -4.35 -7.11 16.50
N LEU A 409 -3.68 -6.70 15.42
CA LEU A 409 -4.31 -6.23 14.18
C LEU A 409 -4.64 -7.38 13.23
N THR A 410 -5.51 -7.10 12.26
CA THR A 410 -5.79 -8.04 11.15
C THR A 410 -4.66 -8.11 10.14
N GLU A 411 -4.71 -9.07 9.22
CA GLU A 411 -3.76 -9.18 8.11
C GLU A 411 -3.74 -7.92 7.21
N ARG A 412 -4.81 -7.12 7.23
CA ARG A 412 -4.94 -5.86 6.48
C ARG A 412 -4.54 -4.62 7.30
N GLY A 413 -4.25 -4.81 8.59
CA GLY A 413 -3.94 -3.73 9.52
C GLY A 413 -5.17 -3.07 10.13
N ASP A 414 -6.35 -3.68 9.99
CA ASP A 414 -7.54 -3.19 10.70
C ASP A 414 -7.41 -3.50 12.20
N VAL A 415 -7.92 -2.60 13.04
CA VAL A 415 -8.09 -2.86 14.48
C VAL A 415 -9.27 -3.80 14.68
N VAL A 416 -9.07 -4.87 15.47
CA VAL A 416 -10.15 -5.79 15.82
C VAL A 416 -11.09 -5.13 16.85
N LEU A 417 -12.39 -5.35 16.69
CA LEU A 417 -13.40 -4.77 17.58
C LEU A 417 -13.34 -5.44 18.96
N GLY A 418 -13.01 -4.65 19.98
CA GLY A 418 -12.77 -5.09 21.35
C GLY A 418 -13.94 -4.86 22.29
N SER A 419 -13.68 -5.07 23.58
CA SER A 419 -14.63 -4.84 24.67
C SER A 419 -15.05 -3.36 24.72
N GLY A 420 -16.37 -3.14 24.57
CA GLY A 420 -16.99 -1.82 24.46
C GLY A 420 -17.36 -1.39 23.04
N ASP A 421 -16.87 -2.06 22.00
CA ASP A 421 -17.22 -1.76 20.61
C ASP A 421 -18.54 -2.43 20.19
N THR A 422 -19.10 -2.02 19.04
CA THR A 422 -20.32 -2.61 18.47
C THR A 422 -20.10 -2.97 16.99
N PRO A 423 -20.22 -4.27 16.60
CA PRO A 423 -20.37 -5.44 17.46
C PRO A 423 -19.10 -5.73 18.28
N ASN A 424 -19.25 -6.30 19.48
CA ASN A 424 -18.13 -6.83 20.26
C ASN A 424 -17.56 -8.08 19.56
N GLN A 425 -16.23 -8.13 19.38
CA GLN A 425 -15.51 -9.28 18.82
C GLN A 425 -14.23 -9.60 19.60
N HIS A 426 -14.17 -9.28 20.90
CA HIS A 426 -12.93 -9.38 21.67
C HIS A 426 -12.44 -10.80 21.95
N ASP A 427 -13.35 -11.78 21.99
CA ASP A 427 -13.03 -13.21 22.17
C ASP A 427 -12.40 -13.81 20.91
N ILE A 428 -11.17 -14.32 21.07
CA ILE A 428 -10.41 -15.04 20.04
C ILE A 428 -10.30 -16.52 20.42
N LEU A 429 -10.57 -17.42 19.48
CA LEU A 429 -10.50 -18.87 19.65
C LEU A 429 -9.04 -19.34 19.82
N THR A 430 -8.78 -20.19 20.81
CA THR A 430 -7.44 -20.77 21.07
C THR A 430 -7.44 -22.24 21.51
N GLY A 431 -8.46 -22.68 22.25
CA GLY A 431 -8.51 -24.02 22.85
C GLY A 431 -7.36 -24.35 23.81
N SER A 432 -6.62 -23.35 24.28
CA SER A 432 -5.32 -23.50 24.94
C SER A 432 -5.34 -22.98 26.37
N GLN A 433 -4.54 -23.59 27.24
CA GLN A 433 -4.21 -23.04 28.56
C GLN A 433 -3.33 -21.79 28.40
N ALA A 434 -3.14 -21.03 29.49
CA ALA A 434 -2.41 -19.77 29.45
C ALA A 434 -0.94 -19.91 28.99
N ASP A 435 -0.31 -21.04 29.26
CA ASP A 435 1.04 -21.37 28.78
C ASP A 435 1.09 -21.87 27.33
N GLY A 436 -0.05 -21.93 26.64
CA GLY A 436 -0.19 -22.38 25.25
C GLY A 436 -0.21 -23.89 25.05
N THR A 437 -0.37 -24.68 26.11
CA THR A 437 -0.62 -26.13 26.04
C THR A 437 -2.10 -26.45 25.83
N ALA A 438 -2.39 -27.66 25.35
CA ALA A 438 -3.75 -28.18 25.29
C ALA A 438 -4.33 -28.44 26.69
N PHE A 439 -5.66 -28.51 26.80
CA PHE A 439 -6.32 -29.03 28.00
C PHE A 439 -6.15 -30.56 28.11
N SER A 440 -6.30 -31.07 29.33
CA SER A 440 -6.19 -32.51 29.62
C SER A 440 -7.20 -33.35 28.83
N GLU A 441 -6.86 -34.61 28.58
CA GLU A 441 -7.76 -35.59 27.97
C GLU A 441 -9.10 -35.66 28.72
N GLY A 442 -10.21 -35.59 27.98
CA GLY A 442 -11.57 -35.53 28.52
C GLY A 442 -12.12 -34.12 28.80
N ASP A 443 -11.29 -33.06 28.84
CA ASP A 443 -11.74 -31.66 28.93
C ASP A 443 -11.65 -31.00 27.54
N ASP A 444 -12.63 -31.28 26.67
CA ASP A 444 -12.69 -30.68 25.33
C ASP A 444 -13.02 -29.18 25.40
N ARG A 445 -12.00 -28.37 25.14
CA ARG A 445 -12.09 -26.91 25.00
C ARG A 445 -11.84 -26.44 23.57
N THR A 446 -12.13 -27.28 22.59
CA THR A 446 -11.72 -27.09 21.20
C THR A 446 -12.88 -27.25 20.22
N CYS A 447 -14.11 -27.38 20.71
CA CYS A 447 -15.28 -27.69 19.90
C CYS A 447 -15.04 -28.91 18.99
N ARG A 448 -14.76 -30.07 19.62
CA ARG A 448 -14.49 -31.35 18.96
C ARG A 448 -13.33 -31.22 17.97
N ASN A 449 -12.19 -30.72 18.45
CA ASN A 449 -10.98 -30.45 17.67
C ASN A 449 -11.23 -29.60 16.41
N TRP A 450 -12.03 -28.54 16.57
CA TRP A 450 -12.38 -27.54 15.54
C TRP A 450 -13.20 -28.10 14.36
N THR A 451 -14.02 -29.12 14.62
CA THR A 451 -14.91 -29.75 13.62
C THR A 451 -16.40 -29.59 13.93
N SER A 452 -16.75 -28.79 14.95
CA SER A 452 -18.12 -28.63 15.44
C SER A 452 -18.58 -27.17 15.44
N ASN A 453 -19.74 -26.93 14.84
CA ASN A 453 -20.52 -25.68 14.89
C ASN A 453 -21.76 -25.82 15.78
N ALA A 454 -21.84 -26.88 16.59
CA ALA A 454 -23.04 -27.24 17.33
C ALA A 454 -23.45 -26.22 18.40
N ALA A 455 -24.70 -26.33 18.86
CA ALA A 455 -25.21 -25.52 19.96
C ALA A 455 -24.54 -25.86 21.30
N ASP A 456 -24.07 -27.10 21.46
CA ASP A 456 -23.37 -27.63 22.62
C ASP A 456 -21.84 -27.59 22.46
N GLY A 457 -21.11 -28.09 23.48
CA GLY A 457 -19.66 -28.01 23.56
C GLY A 457 -19.16 -26.61 23.98
N SER A 458 -17.84 -26.41 23.97
CA SER A 458 -17.23 -25.08 24.16
C SER A 458 -15.84 -25.01 23.54
N ALA A 459 -15.39 -23.80 23.23
CA ALA A 459 -14.00 -23.50 22.92
C ALA A 459 -13.41 -22.62 24.02
N GLN A 460 -12.17 -22.85 24.45
CA GLN A 460 -11.43 -21.86 25.24
C GLN A 460 -11.10 -20.67 24.34
N VAL A 461 -11.37 -19.47 24.85
CA VAL A 461 -11.05 -18.19 24.21
C VAL A 461 -10.12 -17.37 25.09
N GLY A 462 -9.49 -16.35 24.49
CA GLY A 462 -8.80 -15.27 25.18
C GLY A 462 -9.05 -13.90 24.52
N HIS A 463 -8.61 -12.84 25.18
CA HIS A 463 -8.93 -11.46 24.83
C HIS A 463 -7.76 -10.74 24.14
N HIS A 464 -7.90 -10.42 22.86
CA HIS A 464 -6.86 -9.70 22.10
C HIS A 464 -6.60 -8.28 22.64
N ASP A 465 -7.61 -7.67 23.24
CA ASP A 465 -7.56 -6.32 23.81
C ASP A 465 -7.11 -6.28 25.28
N ARG A 466 -6.85 -7.46 25.89
CA ARG A 466 -6.48 -7.63 27.31
C ARG A 466 -7.51 -7.04 28.28
N ARG A 467 -8.80 -7.03 27.95
CA ARG A 467 -9.89 -6.48 28.80
C ARG A 467 -10.93 -7.54 29.17
N GLY A 468 -10.78 -8.16 30.34
CA GLY A 468 -11.77 -9.07 30.91
C GLY A 468 -12.33 -8.57 32.24
N THR A 469 -13.62 -8.80 32.48
CA THR A 469 -14.29 -8.54 33.77
C THR A 469 -14.63 -9.83 34.54
N GLY A 470 -14.26 -11.00 33.99
CA GLY A 470 -14.43 -12.32 34.58
C GLY A 470 -13.52 -13.36 33.90
N GLY A 471 -13.35 -14.53 34.53
CA GLY A 471 -12.35 -15.54 34.16
C GLY A 471 -11.16 -15.57 35.11
N ASN A 472 -10.22 -16.50 34.91
CA ASN A 472 -8.99 -16.59 35.68
C ASN A 472 -7.82 -17.13 34.83
N PRO A 473 -6.88 -16.28 34.37
CA PRO A 473 -6.83 -14.83 34.57
C PRO A 473 -7.73 -14.09 33.57
N PRO A 474 -8.53 -13.09 33.99
CA PRO A 474 -9.46 -12.36 33.10
C PRO A 474 -8.73 -11.58 32.00
N ASN A 475 -7.48 -11.18 32.29
CA ASN A 475 -6.53 -10.57 31.36
C ASN A 475 -6.16 -11.43 30.13
N SER A 476 -6.30 -12.75 30.22
CA SER A 476 -5.55 -13.68 29.36
C SER A 476 -5.82 -13.51 27.86
N TRP A 477 -4.75 -13.37 27.07
CA TRP A 477 -4.86 -13.20 25.62
C TRP A 477 -5.23 -14.50 24.90
N ASN A 478 -4.93 -15.65 25.53
CA ASN A 478 -5.15 -16.99 25.00
C ASN A 478 -6.04 -17.90 25.87
N SER A 479 -6.33 -17.56 27.12
CA SER A 479 -7.01 -18.48 28.06
C SER A 479 -7.82 -17.74 29.14
N ALA A 480 -8.83 -16.95 28.75
CA ALA A 480 -9.66 -16.18 29.67
C ALA A 480 -10.88 -16.97 30.20
N HIS A 481 -11.74 -17.49 29.30
CA HIS A 481 -12.89 -18.33 29.63
C HIS A 481 -13.32 -19.26 28.47
N ALA A 482 -14.28 -20.14 28.73
CA ALA A 482 -14.92 -20.95 27.71
C ALA A 482 -16.01 -20.15 26.95
N SER A 483 -16.27 -20.51 25.69
CA SER A 483 -17.43 -20.03 24.93
C SER A 483 -18.73 -20.66 25.41
N ARG A 484 -19.86 -20.02 25.11
CA ARG A 484 -21.21 -20.54 25.44
C ARG A 484 -21.66 -21.74 24.59
N GLY A 485 -20.84 -22.16 23.63
CA GLY A 485 -21.20 -23.13 22.59
C GLY A 485 -20.31 -22.95 21.36
N CYS A 486 -20.42 -23.87 20.41
CA CYS A 486 -19.53 -23.90 19.24
C CYS A 486 -20.07 -23.14 18.02
N GLY A 487 -21.39 -23.02 17.87
CA GLY A 487 -22.01 -22.32 16.74
C GLY A 487 -21.81 -20.80 16.74
N GLN A 488 -21.86 -20.20 15.55
CA GLN A 488 -21.59 -18.77 15.33
C GLN A 488 -22.43 -17.83 16.22
N ALA A 489 -23.70 -18.17 16.48
CA ALA A 489 -24.58 -17.41 17.37
C ALA A 489 -24.12 -17.44 18.84
N ASN A 490 -23.59 -18.58 19.30
CA ASN A 490 -23.05 -18.74 20.64
C ASN A 490 -21.74 -17.97 20.80
N LEU A 491 -20.86 -17.96 19.78
CA LEU A 491 -19.64 -17.14 19.80
C LEU A 491 -19.98 -15.65 19.90
N ARG A 492 -20.92 -15.15 19.09
CA ARG A 492 -21.41 -13.76 19.17
C ARG A 492 -22.03 -13.40 20.52
N THR A 493 -22.69 -14.37 21.15
CA THR A 493 -23.32 -14.20 22.48
C THR A 493 -22.31 -14.36 23.63
N THR A 494 -21.14 -14.94 23.36
CA THR A 494 -20.00 -14.97 24.29
C THR A 494 -19.31 -13.60 24.28
N GLY A 495 -18.96 -13.10 23.08
CA GLY A 495 -18.19 -11.87 22.90
C GLY A 495 -17.28 -11.86 21.65
N GLY A 496 -17.35 -12.88 20.78
CA GLY A 496 -16.44 -13.06 19.65
C GLY A 496 -17.13 -13.27 18.31
N ALA A 497 -16.34 -13.19 17.22
CA ALA A 497 -16.82 -13.47 15.87
C ALA A 497 -16.35 -14.84 15.30
N GLY A 498 -15.67 -15.67 16.09
CA GLY A 498 -14.99 -16.88 15.59
C GLY A 498 -13.66 -16.59 14.91
N LEU A 499 -13.00 -15.51 15.34
CA LEU A 499 -11.65 -15.15 14.91
C LEU A 499 -10.62 -15.99 15.66
N PHE A 500 -9.43 -16.15 15.08
CA PHE A 500 -8.28 -16.82 15.68
C PHE A 500 -6.98 -16.09 15.33
N TYR A 501 -5.90 -16.40 16.06
CA TYR A 501 -4.58 -15.84 15.75
C TYR A 501 -3.85 -16.70 14.72
N CYS A 502 -3.15 -16.06 13.80
CA CYS A 502 -2.30 -16.67 12.80
C CYS A 502 -0.85 -16.23 13.03
N PHE A 503 0.07 -17.19 13.10
CA PHE A 503 1.51 -16.95 13.26
C PHE A 503 2.28 -17.61 12.11
N ALA A 504 3.35 -16.97 11.66
CA ALA A 504 4.33 -17.59 10.80
C ALA A 504 5.17 -18.61 11.59
N ARG A 505 5.59 -19.68 10.90
CA ARG A 505 6.45 -20.73 11.43
C ARG A 505 7.92 -20.53 11.06
#